data_AF-A0A8S2ZQE8-F1
#
_entry.id   AF-A0A8S2ZQE8-F1
#
_cell.length_a   1.000
_cell.length_b   1.000
_cell.length_c   1.000
_cell.angle_alpha   90.00
_cell.angle_beta   90.00
_cell.angle_gamma   90.00
#
_symmetry.space_group_name_H-M   'P 1'
#
loop_
_entity.id
_entity.type
_entity.pdbx_description
1 polymer ?
#
loop_
_entity_poly.entity_id
_entity_poly.type
_entity_poly.pdbx_seq_one_letter_code
_entity_poly.pdbx_strand_id
1 'polypeptide(L)'
;MKLLSGSPLADKLQIPVVSLEWTECLDKRPTDRTSDDLDAIFSKLKDVKAFEKFHPLLIQQLCYYSYFESLEKGVTLFRTGDLGANWFAILSGSVDVCVPAENGKGHTLICTLEAGAAFGESILYDAPRNATVITSSAVMLLRVEQKDFKILWERNKQYMHGVITSLSKLTNTLDPKRRASEFDPSLLPQVASSKFMKDDPSFSKSSFAYNTCP
;
A
#
# COMPACT_ATOMS: atom_id res chain seq x y z
N MET A 1 -19.25 8.43 69.84
CA MET A 1 -17.87 8.16 69.36
C MET A 1 -17.93 7.28 68.12
N LYS A 2 -17.11 7.63 67.12
CA LYS A 2 -16.95 7.08 65.76
C LYS A 2 -18.03 7.44 64.72
N LEU A 3 -17.77 8.60 64.11
CA LEU A 3 -17.89 8.89 62.68
C LEU A 3 -17.25 7.77 61.85
N LEU A 4 -17.77 7.51 60.65
CA LEU A 4 -17.08 7.71 59.36
C LEU A 4 -18.02 7.33 58.18
N SER A 5 -18.27 8.35 57.33
CA SER A 5 -18.45 8.38 55.87
C SER A 5 -19.28 7.26 55.21
N GLY A 6 -20.38 7.52 54.52
CA GLY A 6 -20.53 8.52 53.47
C GLY A 6 -20.10 7.92 52.12
N SER A 7 -21.04 7.36 51.36
CA SER A 7 -20.90 7.19 49.91
C SER A 7 -22.17 7.72 49.23
N PRO A 8 -22.16 8.99 48.80
CA PRO A 8 -23.07 9.48 47.79
C PRO A 8 -22.42 9.23 46.43
N LEU A 9 -22.97 8.30 45.65
CA LEU A 9 -22.79 8.32 44.20
C LEU A 9 -24.17 8.41 43.56
N ALA A 10 -24.74 9.60 43.72
CA ALA A 10 -25.67 10.15 42.77
C ALA A 10 -25.00 10.27 41.38
N ASP A 11 -25.85 10.36 40.37
CA ASP A 11 -25.56 11.10 39.14
C ASP A 11 -24.54 10.48 38.19
N LYS A 12 -25.01 9.59 37.32
CA LYS A 12 -25.36 9.97 35.93
C LYS A 12 -25.59 8.71 35.09
N LEU A 13 -26.87 8.47 34.81
CA LEU A 13 -27.29 8.01 33.48
C LEU A 13 -26.86 9.07 32.46
N GLN A 14 -25.59 9.07 32.08
CA GLN A 14 -25.15 9.70 30.84
C GLN A 14 -24.95 8.53 29.87
N ILE A 15 -26.00 8.16 29.16
CA ILE A 15 -25.81 7.45 27.88
C ILE A 15 -25.05 8.46 27.01
N PRO A 16 -23.79 8.21 26.63
CA PRO A 16 -23.09 9.11 25.73
C PRO A 16 -23.76 8.96 24.37
N VAL A 17 -24.48 10.00 23.95
CA VAL A 17 -24.98 10.12 22.59
C VAL A 17 -23.76 10.34 21.69
N VAL A 18 -23.26 9.23 21.15
CA VAL A 18 -22.57 9.06 19.85
C VAL A 18 -21.49 10.10 19.53
N SER A 19 -20.28 9.92 20.06
CA SER A 19 -19.09 10.30 19.28
C SER A 19 -19.04 9.32 18.12
N LEU A 20 -19.50 9.70 16.93
CA LEU A 20 -19.19 8.87 15.77
C LEU A 20 -17.67 8.80 15.70
N GLU A 21 -17.11 7.63 15.95
CA GLU A 21 -15.68 7.43 15.80
C GLU A 21 -15.43 7.68 14.31
N TRP A 22 -14.51 8.58 13.95
CA TRP A 22 -14.18 8.93 12.55
C TRP A 22 -14.03 7.71 11.61
N THR A 23 -13.78 6.52 12.16
CA THR A 23 -13.85 5.20 11.52
C THR A 23 -15.23 4.86 10.96
N GLU A 24 -16.33 5.16 11.65
CA GLU A 24 -17.71 4.96 11.19
C GLU A 24 -18.03 5.84 9.96
N CYS A 25 -17.38 7.00 9.86
CA CYS A 25 -17.46 7.82 8.64
C CYS A 25 -16.77 7.14 7.45
N LEU A 26 -15.71 6.36 7.71
CA LEU A 26 -14.99 5.58 6.70
C LEU A 26 -15.70 4.27 6.32
N ASP A 27 -16.68 3.81 7.11
CA ASP A 27 -17.55 2.68 6.76
C ASP A 27 -18.59 3.06 5.68
N LYS A 28 -18.92 4.36 5.59
CA LYS A 28 -19.76 4.88 4.51
C LYS A 28 -19.03 4.75 3.18
N ARG A 29 -19.79 4.49 2.11
CA ARG A 29 -19.27 4.58 0.73
C ARG A 29 -18.74 5.99 0.48
N PRO A 30 -17.65 6.17 -0.29
CA PRO A 30 -17.13 7.49 -0.66
C PRO A 30 -18.18 8.49 -1.15
N THR A 31 -19.15 8.02 -1.93
CA THR A 31 -20.24 8.84 -2.49
C THR A 31 -21.27 9.30 -1.46
N ASP A 32 -21.32 8.64 -0.30
CA ASP A 32 -22.33 8.86 0.74
C ASP A 32 -21.77 9.70 1.91
N ARG A 33 -20.49 10.12 1.84
CA ARG A 33 -19.84 10.96 2.86
C ARG A 33 -20.23 12.43 2.70
N THR A 34 -20.67 13.03 3.79
CA THR A 34 -20.97 14.47 3.86
C THR A 34 -19.71 15.30 4.10
N SER A 35 -19.82 16.64 4.01
CA SER A 35 -18.71 17.52 4.41
C SER A 35 -18.30 17.29 5.87
N ASP A 36 -19.27 17.13 6.77
CA ASP A 36 -19.01 16.91 8.20
C ASP A 36 -18.27 15.58 8.43
N ASP A 37 -18.61 14.53 7.66
CA ASP A 37 -17.88 13.25 7.69
C ASP A 37 -16.42 13.45 7.29
N LEU A 38 -16.18 14.17 6.20
CA LEU A 38 -14.83 14.42 5.70
C LEU A 38 -14.01 15.26 6.67
N ASP A 39 -14.62 16.28 7.30
CA ASP A 39 -13.96 17.13 8.29
C ASP A 39 -13.62 16.35 9.56
N ALA A 40 -14.49 15.44 10.00
CA ALA A 40 -14.23 14.55 11.13
C ALA A 40 -13.06 13.60 10.84
N ILE A 41 -13.05 12.95 9.67
CA ILE A 41 -11.95 12.07 9.24
C ILE A 41 -10.65 12.87 9.15
N PHE A 42 -10.66 14.00 8.43
CA PHE A 42 -9.46 14.81 8.21
C PHE A 42 -8.88 15.33 9.53
N SER A 43 -9.73 15.79 10.43
CA SER A 43 -9.32 16.24 11.76
C SER A 43 -8.61 15.16 12.54
N LYS A 44 -8.98 13.89 12.36
CA LYS A 44 -8.26 12.79 12.99
C LYS A 44 -6.99 12.42 12.26
N LEU A 45 -7.04 12.20 10.94
CA LEU A 45 -5.89 11.71 10.16
C LEU A 45 -4.70 12.67 10.22
N LYS A 46 -4.94 13.99 10.24
CA LYS A 46 -3.87 14.99 10.35
C LYS A 46 -3.07 14.90 11.66
N ASP A 47 -3.69 14.40 12.74
CA ASP A 47 -3.10 14.31 14.08
C ASP A 47 -2.40 12.95 14.30
N VAL A 48 -2.59 11.98 13.39
CA VAL A 48 -1.93 10.69 13.47
C VAL A 48 -0.50 10.83 12.93
N LYS A 49 0.49 10.51 13.78
CA LYS A 49 1.93 10.59 13.44
C LYS A 49 2.29 9.89 12.13
N ALA A 50 1.60 8.81 11.78
CA ALA A 50 1.74 8.10 10.51
C ALA A 50 1.65 9.03 9.28
N PHE A 51 0.82 10.07 9.35
CA PHE A 51 0.59 10.99 8.24
C PHE A 51 1.47 12.24 8.25
N GLU A 52 2.41 12.40 9.19
CA GLU A 52 3.33 13.55 9.18
C GLU A 52 4.12 13.66 7.85
N LYS A 53 4.32 12.53 7.17
CA LYS A 53 5.01 12.46 5.86
C LYS A 53 4.08 12.67 4.66
N PHE A 54 2.77 12.71 4.87
CA PHE A 54 1.79 12.83 3.79
C PHE A 54 1.44 14.30 3.60
N HIS A 55 1.43 14.75 2.35
CA HIS A 55 0.99 16.10 2.03
C HIS A 55 -0.49 16.29 2.42
N PRO A 56 -0.92 17.43 2.99
CA PRO A 56 -2.30 17.64 3.43
C PRO A 56 -3.35 17.38 2.34
N LEU A 57 -3.04 17.73 1.08
CA LEU A 57 -3.93 17.43 -0.05
C LEU A 57 -4.12 15.93 -0.27
N LEU A 58 -3.07 15.12 -0.06
CA LEU A 58 -3.16 13.67 -0.15
C LEU A 58 -4.04 13.13 0.98
N ILE A 59 -3.89 13.63 2.21
CA ILE A 59 -4.73 13.26 3.36
C ILE A 59 -6.20 13.57 3.07
N GLN A 60 -6.51 14.77 2.55
CA GLN A 60 -7.88 15.14 2.17
C GLN A 60 -8.47 14.17 1.13
N GLN A 61 -7.71 13.81 0.10
CA GLN A 61 -8.20 12.86 -0.88
C GLN A 61 -8.37 11.45 -0.28
N LEU A 62 -7.50 11.03 0.65
CA LEU A 62 -7.66 9.77 1.37
C LEU A 62 -8.94 9.76 2.22
N CYS A 63 -9.33 10.89 2.84
CA CYS A 63 -10.60 11.00 3.55
C CYS A 63 -11.80 10.69 2.64
N TYR A 64 -11.69 11.02 1.35
CA TYR A 64 -12.74 10.77 0.38
C TYR A 64 -12.74 9.33 -0.15
N TYR A 65 -11.60 8.78 -0.55
CA TYR A 65 -11.54 7.52 -1.29
C TYR A 65 -11.28 6.26 -0.44
N SER A 66 -10.80 6.40 0.79
CA SER A 66 -10.38 5.24 1.59
C SER A 66 -11.51 4.62 2.39
N TYR A 67 -11.36 3.34 2.74
CA TYR A 67 -12.11 2.63 3.76
C TYR A 67 -11.19 2.34 4.95
N PHE A 68 -11.78 2.15 6.13
CA PHE A 68 -11.05 1.75 7.32
C PHE A 68 -11.01 0.23 7.43
N GLU A 69 -9.86 -0.33 7.83
CA GLU A 69 -9.71 -1.75 8.12
C GLU A 69 -8.98 -1.90 9.46
N SER A 70 -9.52 -2.73 10.36
CA SER A 70 -8.87 -3.14 11.61
C SER A 70 -8.68 -4.64 11.60
N LEU A 71 -7.41 -5.08 11.68
CA LEU A 71 -7.04 -6.48 11.51
C LEU A 71 -6.15 -6.95 12.66
N GLU A 72 -6.42 -8.16 13.14
CA GLU A 72 -5.59 -8.83 14.13
C GLU A 72 -4.22 -9.24 13.57
N LYS A 73 -3.29 -9.59 14.47
CA LYS A 73 -1.99 -10.16 14.09
C LYS A 73 -2.17 -11.51 13.36
N GLY A 74 -1.35 -11.74 12.34
CA GLY A 74 -1.28 -13.00 11.58
C GLY A 74 -2.22 -13.06 10.37
N VAL A 75 -2.96 -11.98 10.09
CA VAL A 75 -3.85 -11.87 8.92
C VAL A 75 -3.01 -11.65 7.66
N THR A 76 -3.23 -12.48 6.64
CA THR A 76 -2.62 -12.29 5.31
C THR A 76 -3.46 -11.32 4.50
N LEU A 77 -2.91 -10.14 4.17
CA LEU A 77 -3.58 -9.13 3.35
C LEU A 77 -3.65 -9.54 1.87
N PHE A 78 -2.56 -10.11 1.35
CA PHE A 78 -2.49 -10.68 0.01
C PHE A 78 -1.24 -11.55 -0.12
N ARG A 79 -1.19 -12.42 -1.14
CA ARG A 79 -0.06 -13.30 -1.42
C ARG A 79 0.69 -12.86 -2.67
N THR A 80 1.98 -13.20 -2.76
CA THR A 80 2.76 -13.07 -4.00
C THR A 80 2.06 -13.75 -5.16
N GLY A 81 2.00 -13.08 -6.32
CA GLY A 81 1.39 -13.59 -7.54
C GLY A 81 -0.10 -13.27 -7.69
N ASP A 82 -0.79 -12.90 -6.61
CA ASP A 82 -2.21 -12.52 -6.68
C ASP A 82 -2.39 -11.24 -7.51
N LEU A 83 -3.51 -11.12 -8.21
CA LEU A 83 -3.97 -9.84 -8.74
C LEU A 83 -4.59 -9.03 -7.60
N GLY A 84 -3.98 -7.90 -7.29
CA GLY A 84 -4.44 -7.01 -6.22
C GLY A 84 -5.52 -6.04 -6.67
N ALA A 85 -6.51 -5.78 -5.82
CA ALA A 85 -7.54 -4.76 -6.05
C ALA A 85 -7.43 -3.52 -5.14
N ASN A 86 -6.49 -3.53 -4.19
CA ASN A 86 -6.44 -2.54 -3.11
C ASN A 86 -5.03 -2.05 -2.83
N TRP A 87 -4.90 -0.78 -2.47
CA TRP A 87 -3.69 -0.17 -1.91
C TRP A 87 -3.93 0.17 -0.44
N PHE A 88 -2.87 0.18 0.37
CA PHE A 88 -2.99 0.33 1.82
C PHE A 88 -2.02 1.37 2.38
N ALA A 89 -2.46 2.12 3.38
CA ALA A 89 -1.62 2.95 4.25
C ALA A 89 -1.78 2.51 5.72
N ILE A 90 -0.66 2.39 6.44
CA ILE A 90 -0.65 1.89 7.83
C ILE A 90 -0.87 3.05 8.79
N LEU A 91 -1.96 3.00 9.56
CA LEU A 91 -2.28 3.97 10.61
C LEU A 91 -1.58 3.63 11.92
N SER A 92 -1.60 2.35 12.28
CA SER A 92 -0.97 1.80 13.48
C SER A 92 -0.58 0.34 13.28
N GLY A 93 0.36 -0.13 14.10
CA GLY A 93 0.86 -1.50 14.03
C GLY A 93 1.89 -1.69 12.91
N SER A 94 2.06 -2.95 12.51
CA SER A 94 3.12 -3.38 11.60
C SER A 94 2.69 -4.57 10.73
N VAL A 95 3.27 -4.65 9.54
CA VAL A 95 3.12 -5.76 8.61
C VAL A 95 4.47 -6.27 8.13
N ASP A 96 4.59 -7.57 7.95
CA ASP A 96 5.76 -8.23 7.41
C ASP A 96 5.58 -8.44 5.90
N VAL A 97 6.62 -8.09 5.15
CA VAL A 97 6.71 -8.30 3.70
C VAL A 97 7.58 -9.52 3.46
N CYS A 98 7.00 -10.55 2.86
CA CYS A 98 7.62 -11.85 2.69
C CYS A 98 7.64 -12.28 1.23
N VAL A 99 8.67 -13.01 0.82
CA VAL A 99 8.71 -13.71 -0.48
C VAL A 99 8.85 -15.22 -0.26
N PRO A 100 8.48 -16.06 -1.24
CA PRO A 100 8.79 -17.49 -1.20
C PRO A 100 10.29 -17.71 -0.96
N ALA A 101 10.63 -18.61 -0.05
CA ALA A 101 12.03 -18.94 0.22
C ALA A 101 12.67 -19.65 -1.00
N GLU A 102 13.97 -19.43 -1.24
CA GLU A 102 14.69 -20.01 -2.39
C GLU A 102 14.66 -21.54 -2.43
N ASN A 103 14.61 -22.18 -1.25
CA ASN A 103 14.53 -23.63 -1.11
C ASN A 103 13.12 -24.20 -1.38
N GLY A 104 12.16 -23.36 -1.79
CA GLY A 104 10.77 -23.73 -2.03
C GLY A 104 9.97 -24.06 -0.77
N LYS A 105 10.54 -23.87 0.43
CA LYS A 105 9.92 -24.22 1.71
C LYS A 105 9.75 -22.98 2.59
N GLY A 106 8.51 -22.51 2.70
CA GLY A 106 8.14 -21.40 3.56
C GLY A 106 8.40 -20.04 2.93
N HIS A 107 8.67 -19.05 3.78
CA HIS A 107 8.79 -17.65 3.39
C HIS A 107 10.03 -17.01 4.01
N THR A 108 10.68 -16.13 3.24
CA THR A 108 11.76 -15.26 3.71
C THR A 108 11.19 -13.88 4.01
N LEU A 109 11.37 -13.40 5.25
CA LEU A 109 11.05 -12.03 5.64
C LEU A 109 12.04 -11.06 4.97
N ILE A 110 11.50 -10.07 4.26
CA ILE A 110 12.29 -9.04 3.58
C ILE A 110 12.43 -7.81 4.45
N CYS A 111 11.31 -7.32 4.96
CA CYS A 111 11.27 -6.20 5.88
C CYS A 111 9.92 -6.17 6.62
N THR A 112 9.87 -5.37 7.67
CA THR A 112 8.63 -5.00 8.35
C THR A 112 8.32 -3.54 8.04
N LEU A 113 7.08 -3.28 7.63
CA LEU A 113 6.54 -1.93 7.43
C LEU A 113 5.70 -1.55 8.64
N GLU A 114 5.82 -0.30 9.07
CA GLU A 114 5.16 0.23 10.27
C GLU A 114 4.26 1.41 9.91
N ALA A 115 3.58 1.96 10.92
CA ALA A 115 2.75 3.15 10.81
C ALA A 115 3.44 4.27 10.00
N GLY A 116 2.70 4.81 9.04
CA GLY A 116 3.16 5.84 8.09
C GLY A 116 3.79 5.31 6.81
N ALA A 117 3.99 4.00 6.69
CA ALA A 117 4.27 3.37 5.41
C ALA A 117 3.00 3.12 4.61
N ALA A 118 3.13 3.08 3.29
CA ALA A 118 2.09 2.62 2.39
C ALA A 118 2.62 1.64 1.35
N PHE A 119 1.77 0.71 0.89
CA PHE A 119 2.17 -0.42 0.05
C PHE A 119 1.02 -0.93 -0.82
N GLY A 120 1.37 -1.78 -1.80
CA GLY A 120 0.39 -2.39 -2.71
C GLY A 120 0.19 -1.61 -4.00
N GLU A 121 1.19 -0.82 -4.39
CA GLU A 121 1.24 0.03 -5.57
C GLU A 121 1.21 -0.73 -6.91
N SER A 122 1.41 -2.05 -6.88
CA SER A 122 1.35 -2.91 -8.09
C SER A 122 0.04 -2.78 -8.86
N ILE A 123 -1.05 -2.43 -8.17
CA ILE A 123 -2.38 -2.24 -8.77
C ILE A 123 -2.43 -1.07 -9.75
N LEU A 124 -1.47 -0.12 -9.72
CA LEU A 124 -1.43 0.97 -10.70
C LEU A 124 -1.23 0.46 -12.12
N TYR A 125 -0.51 -0.65 -12.26
CA TYR A 125 -0.11 -1.23 -13.54
C TYR A 125 -0.77 -2.57 -13.82
N ASP A 126 -1.83 -2.90 -13.07
CA ASP A 126 -2.52 -4.20 -13.15
C ASP A 126 -1.55 -5.39 -13.00
N ALA A 127 -0.47 -5.18 -12.22
CA ALA A 127 0.59 -6.14 -12.03
C ALA A 127 0.31 -7.05 -10.82
N PRO A 128 0.72 -8.33 -10.88
CA PRO A 128 0.68 -9.24 -9.74
C PRO A 128 1.41 -8.69 -8.51
N ARG A 129 1.04 -9.17 -7.33
CA ARG A 129 1.74 -8.85 -6.08
C ARG A 129 3.16 -9.40 -6.09
N ASN A 130 4.14 -8.55 -5.79
CA ASN A 130 5.55 -8.95 -5.72
C ASN A 130 5.90 -9.77 -4.47
N ALA A 131 5.12 -9.57 -3.39
CA ALA A 131 5.35 -10.13 -2.07
C ALA A 131 4.02 -10.54 -1.41
N THR A 132 4.10 -11.44 -0.44
CA THR A 132 3.03 -11.73 0.52
C THR A 132 3.16 -10.73 1.67
N VAL A 133 2.05 -10.14 2.10
CA VAL A 133 2.03 -9.20 3.24
C VAL A 133 1.14 -9.75 4.34
N ILE A 134 1.68 -9.82 5.55
CA ILE A 134 1.04 -10.42 6.74
C ILE A 134 1.13 -9.44 7.89
N THR A 135 0.07 -9.28 8.69
CA THR A 135 0.09 -8.42 9.87
C THR A 135 1.00 -9.03 10.95
N SER A 136 2.04 -8.31 11.39
CA SER A 136 2.98 -8.78 12.43
C SER A 136 2.60 -8.30 13.83
N SER A 137 1.70 -7.32 13.91
CA SER A 137 0.93 -6.92 15.08
C SER A 137 -0.54 -6.66 14.68
N ALA A 138 -1.41 -6.28 15.62
CA ALA A 138 -2.73 -5.75 15.27
C ALA A 138 -2.55 -4.42 14.53
N VAL A 139 -3.25 -4.24 13.41
CA VAL A 139 -3.10 -3.08 12.52
C VAL A 139 -4.40 -2.35 12.30
N MET A 140 -4.28 -1.03 12.13
CA MET A 140 -5.31 -0.20 11.54
C MET A 140 -4.79 0.31 10.21
N LEU A 141 -5.59 0.20 9.15
CA LEU A 141 -5.21 0.56 7.78
C LEU A 141 -6.26 1.48 7.16
N LEU A 142 -5.80 2.34 6.25
CA LEU A 142 -6.66 2.87 5.19
C LEU A 142 -6.50 1.99 3.96
N ARG A 143 -7.62 1.49 3.42
CA ARG A 143 -7.69 0.73 2.18
C ARG A 143 -8.27 1.60 1.08
N VAL A 144 -7.61 1.67 -0.08
CA VAL A 144 -8.15 2.36 -1.26
C VAL A 144 -8.28 1.37 -2.42
N GLU A 145 -9.45 1.35 -3.06
CA GLU A 145 -9.69 0.50 -4.23
C GLU A 145 -8.87 0.97 -5.43
N GLN A 146 -8.51 0.04 -6.32
CA GLN A 146 -7.66 0.31 -7.48
C GLN A 146 -8.14 1.49 -8.35
N LYS A 147 -9.44 1.55 -8.65
CA LYS A 147 -10.02 2.62 -9.48
C LYS A 147 -9.74 4.01 -8.89
N ASP A 148 -9.90 4.13 -7.57
CA ASP A 148 -9.74 5.39 -6.84
C ASP A 148 -8.26 5.68 -6.61
N PHE A 149 -7.45 4.65 -6.39
CA PHE A 149 -6.00 4.79 -6.28
C PHE A 149 -5.35 5.28 -7.57
N LYS A 150 -5.83 4.82 -8.74
CA LYS A 150 -5.39 5.35 -10.04
C LYS A 150 -5.71 6.85 -10.17
N ILE A 151 -6.89 7.30 -9.73
CA ILE A 151 -7.28 8.72 -9.73
C ILE A 151 -6.40 9.53 -8.75
N LEU A 152 -6.20 9.02 -7.54
CA LEU A 152 -5.32 9.62 -6.52
C LEU A 152 -3.91 9.82 -7.06
N TRP A 153 -3.35 8.78 -7.69
CA TRP A 153 -2.00 8.78 -8.23
C TRP A 153 -1.82 9.83 -9.32
N GLU A 154 -2.70 9.86 -10.33
CA GLU A 154 -2.61 10.83 -11.43
C GLU A 154 -2.69 12.28 -10.95
N ARG A 155 -3.51 12.56 -9.93
CA ARG A 155 -3.67 13.92 -9.39
C ARG A 155 -2.56 14.34 -8.43
N ASN A 156 -1.90 13.39 -7.77
CA ASN A 156 -1.03 13.67 -6.62
C ASN A 156 0.35 13.03 -6.72
N LYS A 157 0.79 12.61 -7.90
CA LYS A 157 2.08 11.89 -8.10
C LYS A 157 3.26 12.59 -7.43
N GLN A 158 3.30 13.92 -7.46
CA GLN A 158 4.32 14.74 -6.81
C GLN A 158 4.39 14.60 -5.27
N TYR A 159 3.27 14.25 -4.63
CA TYR A 159 3.16 14.08 -3.18
C TYR A 159 3.31 12.62 -2.71
N MET A 160 3.33 11.67 -3.64
CA MET A 160 3.46 10.25 -3.32
C MET A 160 4.92 9.81 -3.13
N HIS A 161 5.88 10.65 -3.53
CA HIS A 161 7.30 10.38 -3.35
C HIS A 161 7.65 10.35 -1.85
N GLY A 162 8.23 9.24 -1.38
CA GLY A 162 8.60 9.05 0.03
C GLY A 162 7.50 8.48 0.92
N VAL A 163 6.26 8.36 0.41
CA VAL A 163 5.13 7.69 1.09
C VAL A 163 4.99 6.24 0.63
N ILE A 164 5.09 6.02 -0.69
CA ILE A 164 4.95 4.67 -1.26
C ILE A 164 6.23 3.87 -1.08
N THR A 165 6.09 2.71 -0.47
CA THR A 165 7.13 1.68 -0.44
C THR A 165 7.02 0.86 -1.71
N SER A 166 7.98 1.02 -2.64
CA SER A 166 8.04 0.18 -3.85
C SER A 166 8.45 -1.25 -3.50
N LEU A 167 7.49 -2.14 -3.30
CA LEU A 167 7.75 -3.52 -2.91
C LEU A 167 8.53 -4.27 -3.99
N SER A 168 8.28 -3.98 -5.27
CA SER A 168 9.03 -4.57 -6.39
C SER A 168 10.54 -4.29 -6.29
N LYS A 169 10.93 -3.08 -5.85
CA LYS A 169 12.34 -2.74 -5.68
C LYS A 169 12.96 -3.50 -4.50
N LEU A 170 12.24 -3.60 -3.38
CA LEU A 170 12.70 -4.31 -2.18
C LEU A 170 12.87 -5.81 -2.41
N THR A 171 11.96 -6.44 -3.17
CA THR A 171 12.05 -7.87 -3.46
C THR A 171 13.14 -8.18 -4.49
N ASN A 172 13.33 -7.31 -5.49
CA ASN A 172 14.32 -7.52 -6.55
C ASN A 172 15.77 -7.38 -6.05
N THR A 173 16.01 -6.63 -4.97
CA THR A 173 17.35 -6.56 -4.35
C THR A 173 17.78 -7.87 -3.68
N LEU A 174 16.83 -8.76 -3.36
CA LEU A 174 17.11 -10.04 -2.71
C LEU A 174 16.98 -11.24 -3.64
N ASP A 175 16.48 -11.07 -4.86
CA ASP A 175 16.35 -12.14 -5.86
C ASP A 175 16.79 -11.69 -7.26
N PRO A 176 18.12 -11.68 -7.56
CA PRO A 176 18.64 -11.32 -8.87
C PRO A 176 18.21 -12.27 -10.00
N LYS A 177 17.72 -13.48 -9.67
CA LYS A 177 17.42 -14.54 -10.64
C LYS A 177 16.00 -14.46 -11.21
N ARG A 178 15.05 -13.79 -10.54
CA ARG A 178 13.70 -13.53 -11.09
C ARG A 178 13.69 -12.72 -12.40
N ARG A 179 14.74 -11.93 -12.67
CA ARG A 179 14.92 -11.23 -13.97
C ARG A 179 14.87 -12.18 -15.17
N ALA A 180 15.28 -13.44 -15.02
CA ALA A 180 15.37 -14.39 -16.13
C ALA A 180 14.08 -15.20 -16.36
N SER A 181 13.19 -15.29 -15.37
CA SER A 181 11.96 -16.11 -15.46
C SER A 181 10.72 -15.34 -15.89
N GLU A 182 10.74 -14.00 -15.85
CA GLU A 182 9.63 -13.16 -16.33
C GLU A 182 9.80 -12.69 -17.79
N PHE A 183 10.99 -12.89 -18.38
CA PHE A 183 11.16 -12.71 -19.82
C PHE A 183 10.73 -13.99 -20.54
N ASP A 184 9.43 -14.12 -20.81
CA ASP A 184 8.91 -15.12 -21.74
C ASP A 184 8.92 -14.52 -23.16
N PRO A 185 9.85 -14.95 -24.04
CA PRO A 185 9.92 -14.44 -25.41
C PRO A 185 8.67 -14.76 -26.24
N SER A 186 7.84 -15.71 -25.77
CA SER A 186 6.58 -16.09 -26.44
C SER A 186 5.44 -15.09 -26.21
N LEU A 187 5.56 -14.21 -25.21
CA LEU A 187 4.63 -13.12 -24.92
C LEU A 187 4.98 -11.81 -25.67
N LEU A 188 6.11 -11.77 -26.40
CA LEU A 188 6.38 -10.67 -27.32
C LEU A 188 5.29 -10.66 -28.40
N PRO A 189 4.72 -9.49 -28.74
CA PRO A 189 3.82 -9.39 -29.88
C PRO A 189 4.54 -9.97 -31.10
N GLN A 190 3.97 -11.02 -31.69
CA GLN A 190 4.42 -11.58 -32.96
C GLN A 190 4.21 -10.51 -34.02
N VAL A 191 5.15 -9.57 -34.15
CA VAL A 191 5.19 -8.65 -35.28
C VAL A 191 5.49 -9.53 -36.48
N ALA A 192 4.45 -9.71 -37.29
CA ALA A 192 4.46 -10.52 -38.49
C ALA A 192 5.75 -10.27 -39.28
N SER A 193 6.45 -11.35 -39.60
CA SER A 193 7.49 -11.36 -40.61
C SER A 193 6.89 -10.85 -41.92
N SER A 194 7.14 -9.58 -42.22
CA SER A 194 6.96 -9.02 -43.55
C SER A 194 8.24 -8.28 -43.91
N LYS A 195 8.94 -8.87 -44.87
CA LYS A 195 10.00 -8.29 -45.69
C LYS A 195 9.94 -6.75 -45.73
N PHE A 196 10.95 -6.10 -45.16
CA PHE A 196 11.45 -4.86 -45.72
C PHE A 196 12.98 -4.92 -45.72
N MET A 197 13.50 -4.90 -46.95
CA MET A 197 14.89 -4.73 -47.41
C MET A 197 15.79 -4.05 -46.35
N LYS A 198 16.91 -4.63 -45.89
CA LYS A 198 18.14 -4.88 -46.68
C LYS A 198 18.31 -3.84 -47.78
N ASP A 199 18.63 -2.61 -47.40
CA ASP A 199 19.46 -1.64 -48.16
C ASP A 199 19.44 -0.28 -47.43
N ASP A 200 20.20 -0.17 -46.33
CA ASP A 200 20.57 1.14 -45.76
C ASP A 200 22.08 1.15 -45.45
N PRO A 201 22.91 1.89 -46.19
CA PRO A 201 24.36 1.93 -45.99
C PRO A 201 24.83 2.74 -44.76
N SER A 202 23.93 3.27 -43.95
CA SER A 202 24.29 4.27 -42.92
C SER A 202 24.62 3.72 -41.52
N PHE A 203 24.48 2.41 -41.26
CA PHE A 203 24.79 1.86 -39.93
C PHE A 203 26.25 1.38 -39.82
N SER A 204 27.15 2.31 -39.54
CA SER A 204 28.55 2.00 -39.26
C SER A 204 28.71 1.22 -37.95
N LYS A 205 29.47 0.12 -38.00
CA LYS A 205 29.91 -0.64 -36.83
C LYS A 205 30.84 0.23 -35.99
N SER A 206 30.44 0.62 -34.80
CA SER A 206 31.39 0.92 -33.72
C SER A 206 30.78 0.70 -32.33
N SER A 207 31.55 -0.02 -31.51
CA SER A 207 31.57 0.05 -30.04
C SER A 207 30.51 -0.75 -29.25
N PHE A 208 30.70 -2.08 -29.23
CA PHE A 208 30.56 -2.84 -27.99
C PHE A 208 31.88 -3.61 -27.77
N ALA A 209 32.82 -2.97 -27.10
CA ALA A 209 33.98 -3.65 -26.51
C ALA A 209 33.59 -4.07 -25.09
N TYR A 210 33.50 -5.38 -24.87
CA TYR A 210 33.44 -5.95 -23.52
C TYR A 210 34.84 -5.93 -22.93
N ASN A 211 35.05 -5.12 -21.88
CA ASN A 211 36.22 -5.23 -21.02
C ASN A 211 36.05 -6.45 -20.12
N THR A 212 36.85 -7.49 -20.37
CA THR A 212 37.23 -8.48 -19.37
C THR A 212 38.50 -8.01 -18.68
N CYS A 213 38.45 -7.76 -17.37
CA CYS A 213 39.64 -7.56 -16.53
C CYS A 213 40.15 -8.92 -16.00
N PRO A 214 41.47 -9.02 -15.70
CA PRO A 214 42.16 -10.26 -15.36
C PRO A 214 41.84 -10.81 -13.96
#